data_AF-M3HZ93-F1
#
_entry.id   AF-M3HZ93-F1
#
_cell.length_a   1.000
_cell.length_b   1.000
_cell.length_c   1.000
_cell.angle_alpha   90.00
_cell.angle_beta   90.00
_cell.angle_gamma   90.00
#
_symmetry.space_group_name_H-M   'P 1'
#
loop_
_entity.id
_entity.type
_entity.pdbx_description
1 polymer ?
#
loop_
_entity_poly.entity_id
_entity_poly.type
_entity_poly.pdbx_seq_one_letter_code
_entity_poly.pdbx_strand_id
1 'polypeptide(L)'
;MANQGDFPKRTETKKRPLHNIYGKEILRKRLEEENFSRTTLSFYRYVILENVQELRDQLYAEWEILGVLGRIYIAREGINAQLSIPSHNLDFFRKNLDSRNQFKDMQFKIAVEDDSKSFLKLDLKIKKKIVADGLNDDAFDVTNVGKHLSAEEFNLHMEDENSIVVDVRNHYESEIGHFENAILPQSDTFREELRILLELLNGKENHKILMYCTGGIRCEKASAWLKHHGYKDVNQLHGGIISYAHEVSQKGLESKFKGKNFVFDGRLQEAIGNEVISSCHQCGAKCDRHVNCENPGCHVLFIQCPSCSEKFEGCCTLECQNVLHLPKEKQKEIRKGKLNENRFFSKSKIRPKISELYHGILFKSSK
;
A
#
# COMPACT_ATOMS: atom_id res chain seq x y z
N MET A 1 -55.24 -39.28 21.19
CA MET A 1 -54.82 -38.39 22.28
C MET A 1 -53.38 -38.77 22.62
N ALA A 2 -52.42 -38.26 21.86
CA ALA A 2 -51.72 -36.98 22.07
C ALA A 2 -50.65 -37.09 23.18
N ASN A 3 -49.40 -37.21 22.77
CA ASN A 3 -48.32 -36.33 23.23
C ASN A 3 -47.09 -36.53 22.34
N GLN A 4 -46.97 -35.65 21.33
CA GLN A 4 -45.70 -35.37 20.66
C GLN A 4 -44.85 -34.56 21.65
N GLY A 5 -43.69 -35.10 22.01
CA GLY A 5 -42.71 -34.41 22.85
C GLY A 5 -42.15 -33.19 22.13
N ASP A 6 -42.17 -32.06 22.85
CA ASP A 6 -41.55 -30.81 22.47
C ASP A 6 -40.06 -31.01 22.12
N PHE A 7 -39.72 -30.78 20.85
CA PHE A 7 -38.33 -30.50 20.46
C PHE A 7 -37.99 -29.07 20.89
N PRO A 8 -36.84 -28.83 21.56
CA PRO A 8 -36.43 -27.48 21.90
C PRO A 8 -36.20 -26.69 20.62
N LYS A 9 -36.96 -25.59 20.47
CA LYS A 9 -36.84 -24.63 19.38
C LYS A 9 -35.36 -24.23 19.24
N ARG A 10 -34.79 -24.46 18.04
CA ARG A 10 -33.49 -23.94 17.63
C ARG A 10 -33.43 -22.46 17.96
N THR A 11 -32.59 -22.08 18.91
CA THR A 11 -32.21 -20.68 19.10
C THR A 11 -31.52 -20.22 17.84
N GLU A 12 -32.07 -19.21 17.19
CA GLU A 12 -31.45 -18.56 16.03
C GLU A 12 -30.07 -18.05 16.44
N THR A 13 -29.01 -18.78 16.05
CA THR A 13 -27.64 -18.28 16.14
C THR A 13 -27.56 -17.06 15.24
N LYS A 14 -27.61 -15.86 15.83
CA LYS A 14 -27.39 -14.60 15.11
C LYS A 14 -26.14 -14.76 14.24
N LYS A 15 -26.29 -14.66 12.91
CA LYS A 15 -25.16 -14.70 11.96
C LYS A 15 -24.11 -13.68 12.43
N ARG A 16 -22.87 -14.12 12.61
CA ARG A 16 -21.78 -13.21 13.00
C ARG A 16 -21.61 -12.13 11.93
N PRO A 17 -21.35 -10.88 12.33
CA PRO A 17 -21.10 -9.80 11.37
C PRO A 17 -19.82 -10.09 10.58
N LEU A 18 -19.88 -10.02 9.25
CA LEU A 18 -18.72 -10.17 8.36
C LEU A 18 -17.95 -8.85 8.21
N HIS A 19 -17.64 -8.24 9.36
CA HIS A 19 -16.83 -7.04 9.51
C HIS A 19 -16.37 -6.89 10.96
N ASN A 20 -15.24 -6.21 11.16
CA ASN A 20 -14.73 -5.94 12.49
C ASN A 20 -15.66 -4.99 13.27
N ILE A 21 -16.04 -5.44 14.47
CA ILE A 21 -16.85 -4.66 15.43
C ILE A 21 -16.04 -4.07 16.59
N TYR A 22 -14.74 -4.38 16.69
CA TYR A 22 -13.90 -3.96 17.82
C TYR A 22 -13.17 -2.64 17.55
N GLY A 23 -12.99 -1.84 18.61
CA GLY A 23 -12.20 -0.61 18.56
C GLY A 23 -10.69 -0.85 18.50
N LYS A 24 -9.93 0.16 18.04
CA LYS A 24 -8.48 0.09 17.81
C LYS A 24 -7.69 -0.40 19.03
N GLU A 25 -8.02 0.08 20.24
CA GLU A 25 -7.28 -0.30 21.46
C GLU A 25 -7.47 -1.76 21.85
N ILE A 26 -8.69 -2.30 21.68
CA ILE A 26 -8.96 -3.73 21.92
C ILE A 26 -8.16 -4.58 20.94
N LEU A 27 -8.13 -4.17 19.66
CA LEU A 27 -7.41 -4.90 18.62
C LEU A 27 -5.90 -4.90 18.85
N ARG A 28 -5.31 -3.76 19.26
CA ARG A 28 -3.90 -3.70 19.63
C ARG A 28 -3.56 -4.64 20.79
N LYS A 29 -4.35 -4.59 21.86
CA LYS A 29 -4.14 -5.45 23.03
C LYS A 29 -4.20 -6.94 22.65
N ARG A 30 -5.16 -7.34 21.81
CA ARG A 30 -5.24 -8.72 21.30
C ARG A 30 -4.00 -9.13 20.52
N LEU A 31 -3.50 -8.25 19.66
CA LEU A 31 -2.29 -8.50 18.86
C LEU A 31 -1.05 -8.62 19.76
N GLU A 32 -0.95 -7.80 20.81
CA GLU A 32 0.13 -7.85 21.81
C GLU A 32 0.08 -9.11 22.69
N GLU A 33 -1.11 -9.69 22.88
CA GLU A 33 -1.33 -10.93 23.62
C GLU A 33 -1.04 -12.21 22.79
N GLU A 34 -0.82 -12.08 21.47
CA GLU A 34 -0.47 -13.23 20.62
C GLU A 34 0.92 -13.77 21.01
N ASN A 35 1.01 -15.09 21.20
CA ASN A 35 2.25 -15.80 21.56
C ASN A 35 2.87 -16.55 20.37
N PHE A 36 2.52 -16.15 19.15
CA PHE A 36 3.00 -16.73 17.89
C PHE A 36 3.46 -15.63 16.94
N SER A 37 4.35 -15.98 16.00
CA SER A 37 4.75 -15.08 14.93
C SER A 37 3.66 -14.96 13.86
N ARG A 38 3.64 -13.82 13.20
CA ARG A 38 2.88 -13.61 11.97
C ARG A 38 3.81 -13.54 10.77
N THR A 39 3.26 -13.84 9.60
CA THR A 39 3.91 -13.63 8.31
C THR A 39 3.12 -12.62 7.51
N THR A 40 3.75 -11.50 7.20
CA THR A 40 3.19 -10.43 6.38
C THR A 40 3.48 -10.70 4.92
N LEU A 41 2.43 -10.68 4.11
CA LEU A 41 2.50 -10.95 2.69
C LEU A 41 1.50 -10.12 1.89
N SER A 42 1.76 -10.01 0.60
CA SER A 42 0.80 -9.48 -0.37
C SER A 42 0.68 -10.38 -1.57
N PHE A 43 -0.48 -10.31 -2.22
CA PHE A 43 -0.71 -10.92 -3.51
C PHE A 43 -1.79 -10.15 -4.26
N TYR A 44 -1.83 -10.36 -5.56
CA TYR A 44 -2.93 -9.89 -6.37
C TYR A 44 -3.13 -10.84 -7.54
N ARG A 45 -4.31 -10.74 -8.16
CA ARG A 45 -4.57 -11.38 -9.45
C ARG A 45 -5.65 -10.65 -10.21
N TYR A 46 -5.39 -10.43 -11.48
CA TYR A 46 -6.42 -10.07 -12.45
C TYR A 46 -7.07 -11.35 -12.98
N VAL A 47 -8.33 -11.54 -12.63
CA VAL A 47 -9.16 -12.69 -13.05
C VAL A 47 -10.61 -12.26 -12.93
N ILE A 48 -11.43 -12.63 -13.90
CA ILE A 48 -12.86 -12.30 -13.84
C ILE A 48 -13.50 -13.12 -12.72
N LEU A 49 -13.97 -12.40 -11.69
CA LEU A 49 -14.68 -12.96 -10.56
C LEU A 49 -16.17 -12.70 -10.72
N GLU A 50 -16.91 -13.79 -10.86
CA GLU A 50 -18.37 -13.77 -10.82
C GLU A 50 -18.85 -13.85 -9.35
N ASN A 51 -20.07 -13.36 -9.08
CA ASN A 51 -20.68 -13.36 -7.73
C ASN A 51 -19.77 -12.79 -6.62
N VAL A 52 -19.13 -11.64 -6.86
CA VAL A 52 -18.13 -11.01 -5.97
C VAL A 52 -18.61 -10.87 -4.51
N GLN A 53 -19.91 -10.61 -4.29
CA GLN A 53 -20.48 -10.49 -2.94
C GLN A 53 -20.42 -11.82 -2.17
N GLU A 54 -20.76 -12.93 -2.82
CA GLU A 54 -20.73 -14.24 -2.17
C GLU A 54 -19.29 -14.65 -1.86
N LEU A 55 -18.38 -14.47 -2.82
CA LEU A 55 -16.96 -14.77 -2.65
C LEU A 55 -16.34 -13.96 -1.50
N ARG A 56 -16.64 -12.66 -1.43
CA ARG A 56 -16.25 -11.76 -0.34
C ARG A 56 -16.69 -12.30 1.03
N ASP A 57 -17.94 -12.76 1.14
CA ASP A 57 -18.50 -13.24 2.40
C ASP A 57 -17.90 -14.59 2.82
N GLN A 58 -17.67 -15.51 1.87
CA GLN A 58 -16.98 -16.77 2.09
C GLN A 58 -15.53 -16.54 2.55
N LEU A 59 -14.76 -15.73 1.82
CA LEU A 59 -13.37 -15.42 2.18
C LEU A 59 -13.27 -14.76 3.55
N TYR A 60 -14.19 -13.83 3.88
CA TYR A 60 -14.17 -13.18 5.20
C TYR A 60 -14.33 -14.21 6.32
N ALA A 61 -15.33 -15.10 6.21
CA ALA A 61 -15.59 -16.11 7.23
C ALA A 61 -14.41 -17.08 7.40
N GLU A 62 -13.82 -17.55 6.30
CA GLU A 62 -12.69 -18.47 6.32
C GLU A 62 -11.41 -17.81 6.87
N TRP A 63 -11.11 -16.60 6.42
CA TRP A 63 -9.89 -15.90 6.79
C TRP A 63 -9.92 -15.32 8.20
N GLU A 64 -11.10 -14.97 8.72
CA GLU A 64 -11.28 -14.63 10.13
C GLU A 64 -10.90 -15.82 11.03
N ILE A 65 -11.32 -17.05 10.67
CA ILE A 65 -10.99 -18.27 11.42
C ILE A 65 -9.48 -18.57 11.36
N LEU A 66 -8.83 -18.33 10.22
CA LEU A 66 -7.39 -18.50 10.06
C LEU A 66 -6.55 -17.41 10.76
N GLY A 67 -7.19 -16.39 11.36
CA GLY A 67 -6.52 -15.30 12.05
C GLY A 67 -5.90 -14.25 11.12
N VAL A 68 -6.34 -14.20 9.86
CA VAL A 68 -5.85 -13.20 8.89
C VAL A 68 -6.24 -11.80 9.34
N LEU A 69 -5.27 -10.89 9.35
CA LEU A 69 -5.47 -9.46 9.49
C LEU A 69 -4.96 -8.82 8.21
N GLY A 70 -5.60 -7.77 7.70
CA GLY A 70 -5.20 -7.27 6.39
C GLY A 70 -6.22 -6.35 5.76
N ARG A 71 -5.80 -5.75 4.65
CA ARG A 71 -6.66 -5.01 3.74
C ARG A 71 -6.75 -5.78 2.43
N ILE A 72 -7.97 -6.16 2.07
CA ILE A 72 -8.22 -6.91 0.85
C ILE A 72 -9.30 -6.20 0.06
N TYR A 73 -8.99 -5.96 -1.21
CA TYR A 73 -9.93 -5.46 -2.20
C TYR A 73 -10.27 -6.57 -3.17
N ILE A 74 -11.56 -6.79 -3.34
CA ILE A 74 -12.10 -7.69 -4.33
C ILE A 74 -12.99 -6.89 -5.28
N ALA A 75 -12.87 -7.15 -6.57
CA ALA A 75 -13.66 -6.54 -7.61
C ALA A 75 -13.95 -7.58 -8.68
N ARG A 76 -14.82 -7.25 -9.64
CA ARG A 76 -15.05 -8.14 -10.79
C ARG A 76 -13.77 -8.46 -11.54
N GLU A 77 -12.83 -7.52 -11.60
CA GLU A 77 -11.53 -7.70 -12.27
C GLU A 77 -10.51 -8.52 -11.47
N GLY A 78 -10.80 -8.91 -10.21
CA GLY A 78 -9.91 -9.77 -9.45
C GLY A 78 -9.79 -9.45 -7.96
N ILE A 79 -8.61 -9.74 -7.39
CA ILE A 79 -8.30 -9.56 -5.97
C ILE A 79 -6.95 -8.88 -5.76
N ASN A 80 -6.85 -8.02 -4.75
CA ASN A 80 -5.62 -7.40 -4.27
C ASN A 80 -5.62 -7.47 -2.74
N ALA A 81 -4.61 -8.10 -2.17
CA ALA A 81 -4.53 -8.35 -0.74
C ALA A 81 -3.15 -7.95 -0.20
N GLN A 82 -3.16 -7.20 0.90
CA GLN A 82 -2.03 -7.05 1.82
C GLN A 82 -2.51 -7.53 3.18
N LEU A 83 -1.82 -8.52 3.76
CA LEU A 83 -2.27 -9.17 4.99
C LEU A 83 -1.10 -9.67 5.82
N SER A 84 -1.38 -9.95 7.09
CA SER A 84 -0.58 -10.79 7.96
C SER A 84 -1.42 -11.95 8.46
N ILE A 85 -0.79 -13.11 8.58
CA ILE A 85 -1.42 -14.34 9.05
C ILE A 85 -0.52 -14.99 10.11
N PRO A 86 -1.07 -15.65 11.15
CA PRO A 86 -0.25 -16.51 12.01
C PRO A 86 0.60 -17.46 11.17
N SER A 87 1.92 -17.49 11.38
CA SER A 87 2.85 -18.19 10.47
C SER A 87 2.53 -19.69 10.35
N HIS A 88 2.04 -20.30 11.42
CA HIS A 88 1.63 -21.71 11.44
C HIS A 88 0.38 -22.01 10.59
N ASN A 89 -0.38 -21.00 10.18
CA ASN A 89 -1.55 -21.13 9.31
C ASN A 89 -1.25 -20.84 7.83
N LEU A 90 0.00 -20.49 7.48
CA LEU A 90 0.35 -20.08 6.11
C LEU A 90 0.05 -21.17 5.07
N ASP A 91 0.37 -22.43 5.37
CA ASP A 91 0.11 -23.56 4.46
C ASP A 91 -1.39 -23.84 4.30
N PHE A 92 -2.16 -23.73 5.38
CA PHE A 92 -3.62 -23.85 5.33
C PHE A 92 -4.23 -22.72 4.49
N PHE A 93 -3.72 -21.50 4.63
CA PHE A 93 -4.15 -20.36 3.84
C PHE A 93 -3.82 -20.53 2.35
N ARG A 94 -2.63 -21.04 2.02
CA ARG A 94 -2.28 -21.38 0.64
C ARG A 94 -3.25 -22.41 0.06
N LYS A 95 -3.49 -23.53 0.76
CA LYS A 95 -4.46 -24.56 0.35
C LYS A 95 -5.88 -24.00 0.21
N ASN A 96 -6.28 -23.09 1.10
CA ASN A 96 -7.57 -22.41 1.04
C ASN A 96 -7.72 -21.58 -0.25
N LEU A 97 -6.69 -20.83 -0.65
CA LEU A 97 -6.67 -20.14 -1.93
C LEU A 97 -6.64 -21.12 -3.11
N ASP A 98 -5.78 -22.13 -3.08
CA ASP A 98 -5.60 -23.10 -4.17
C ASP A 98 -6.83 -23.98 -4.41
N SER A 99 -7.72 -24.12 -3.43
CA SER A 99 -9.01 -24.80 -3.59
C SER A 99 -9.94 -24.13 -4.62
N ARG A 100 -9.63 -22.90 -5.02
CA ARG A 100 -10.40 -22.10 -5.98
C ARG A 100 -9.60 -21.96 -7.27
N ASN A 101 -10.17 -22.40 -8.39
CA ASN A 101 -9.53 -22.31 -9.70
C ASN A 101 -9.03 -20.89 -10.02
N GLN A 102 -9.79 -19.87 -9.62
CA GLN A 102 -9.43 -18.47 -9.85
C GLN A 102 -8.17 -18.04 -9.09
N PHE A 103 -7.85 -18.68 -7.96
CA PHE A 103 -6.74 -18.30 -7.06
C PHE A 103 -5.62 -19.33 -6.98
N LYS A 104 -5.70 -20.42 -7.74
CA LYS A 104 -4.68 -21.45 -7.81
C LYS A 104 -3.28 -20.89 -8.13
N ASP A 105 -2.25 -21.40 -7.46
CA ASP A 105 -0.85 -21.04 -7.69
C ASP A 105 -0.59 -19.54 -7.46
N MET A 106 -1.24 -18.96 -6.44
CA MET A 106 -1.03 -17.54 -6.08
C MET A 106 0.41 -17.28 -5.62
N GLN A 107 1.08 -16.40 -6.36
CA GLN A 107 2.37 -15.88 -5.97
C GLN A 107 2.22 -14.95 -4.78
N PHE A 108 2.78 -15.36 -3.65
CA PHE A 108 2.85 -14.53 -2.45
C PHE A 108 4.16 -13.74 -2.47
N LYS A 109 4.05 -12.45 -2.21
CA LYS A 109 5.19 -11.58 -1.92
C LYS A 109 5.28 -11.44 -0.41
N ILE A 110 6.17 -12.23 0.20
CA ILE A 110 6.48 -12.12 1.62
C ILE A 110 7.24 -10.81 1.82
N ALA A 111 6.90 -10.04 2.85
CA ALA A 111 7.58 -8.78 3.12
C ALA A 111 9.07 -8.98 3.46
N VAL A 112 9.87 -7.94 3.27
CA VAL A 112 11.32 -7.99 3.52
C VAL A 112 11.60 -7.92 5.03
N GLU A 113 10.88 -7.03 5.72
CA GLU A 113 10.96 -6.87 7.18
C GLU A 113 9.60 -7.16 7.79
N ASP A 114 9.51 -7.92 8.88
CA ASP A 114 8.23 -8.21 9.56
C ASP A 114 8.34 -8.00 11.07
N ASP A 115 7.60 -7.03 11.60
CA ASP A 115 7.51 -6.73 13.03
C ASP A 115 6.22 -7.27 13.67
N SER A 116 5.45 -8.08 12.93
CA SER A 116 4.13 -8.62 13.30
C SER A 116 3.05 -7.55 13.55
N LYS A 117 3.30 -6.27 13.25
CA LYS A 117 2.39 -5.14 13.55
C LYS A 117 1.77 -4.51 12.31
N SER A 118 1.86 -5.16 11.16
CA SER A 118 1.36 -4.64 9.88
C SER A 118 -0.15 -4.35 9.88
N PHE A 119 -0.99 -5.18 10.53
CA PHE A 119 -2.44 -5.03 10.49
C PHE A 119 -3.10 -5.29 11.84
N LEU A 120 -4.17 -4.54 12.14
CA LEU A 120 -4.96 -4.69 13.38
C LEU A 120 -6.26 -5.47 13.19
N LYS A 121 -6.74 -5.62 11.96
CA LYS A 121 -8.04 -6.24 11.65
C LYS A 121 -8.09 -6.77 10.23
N LEU A 122 -9.00 -7.70 9.98
CA LEU A 122 -9.43 -8.08 8.64
C LEU A 122 -10.41 -7.04 8.07
N ASP A 123 -10.03 -6.42 6.97
CA ASP A 123 -10.83 -5.46 6.20
C ASP A 123 -10.92 -5.91 4.74
N LEU A 124 -11.95 -6.70 4.43
CA LEU A 124 -12.22 -7.23 3.09
C LEU A 124 -13.37 -6.43 2.46
N LYS A 125 -13.07 -5.68 1.40
CA LYS A 125 -14.00 -4.72 0.78
C LYS A 125 -14.20 -5.02 -0.69
N ILE A 126 -15.45 -4.94 -1.13
CA ILE A 126 -15.79 -4.89 -2.55
C ILE A 126 -15.47 -3.50 -3.08
N LYS A 127 -14.75 -3.45 -4.19
CA LYS A 127 -14.40 -2.23 -4.91
C LYS A 127 -14.85 -2.33 -6.35
N LYS A 128 -14.94 -1.18 -7.03
CA LYS A 128 -15.13 -1.15 -8.50
C LYS A 128 -13.90 -1.73 -9.21
N LYS A 129 -12.72 -1.40 -8.70
CA LYS A 129 -11.41 -1.85 -9.17
C LYS A 129 -10.51 -2.22 -8.00
N ILE A 130 -9.67 -3.23 -8.16
CA ILE A 130 -8.68 -3.64 -7.15
C ILE A 130 -7.51 -2.66 -7.02
N VAL A 131 -7.32 -1.81 -8.05
CA VAL A 131 -6.49 -0.61 -8.04
C VAL A 131 -7.25 0.52 -8.73
N ALA A 132 -7.34 1.68 -8.08
CA ALA A 132 -8.06 2.83 -8.64
C ALA A 132 -7.21 3.58 -9.68
N ASP A 133 -7.27 3.13 -10.94
CA ASP A 133 -6.58 3.72 -12.09
C ASP A 133 -7.33 4.90 -12.74
N GLY A 134 -8.65 5.00 -12.54
CA GLY A 134 -9.47 6.02 -13.21
C GLY A 134 -9.63 5.84 -14.72
N LEU A 135 -9.20 4.71 -15.27
CA LEU A 135 -9.34 4.38 -16.68
C LEU A 135 -10.70 3.74 -16.96
N ASN A 136 -11.16 3.85 -18.20
CA ASN A 136 -12.24 3.01 -18.69
C ASN A 136 -11.63 1.72 -19.25
N ASP A 137 -11.91 0.56 -18.64
CA ASP A 137 -11.31 -0.71 -19.07
C ASP A 137 -11.82 -1.14 -20.46
N ASP A 138 -12.99 -0.66 -20.90
CA ASP A 138 -13.50 -0.93 -22.24
C ASP A 138 -12.76 -0.14 -23.34
N ALA A 139 -11.87 0.79 -22.96
CA ALA A 139 -11.13 1.62 -23.90
C ALA A 139 -9.82 0.98 -24.39
N PHE A 140 -9.29 -0.03 -23.70
CA PHE A 140 -8.01 -0.66 -24.04
C PHE A 140 -7.95 -2.11 -23.54
N ASP A 141 -7.08 -2.91 -24.17
CA ASP A 141 -6.86 -4.29 -23.73
C ASP A 141 -6.01 -4.33 -22.45
N VAL A 142 -6.67 -4.49 -21.31
CA VAL A 142 -6.05 -4.63 -19.99
C VAL A 142 -5.18 -5.88 -19.84
N THR A 143 -5.27 -6.85 -20.76
CA THR A 143 -4.47 -8.09 -20.74
C THR A 143 -3.17 -7.97 -21.52
N ASN A 144 -3.04 -6.94 -22.37
CA ASN A 144 -1.85 -6.68 -23.17
C ASN A 144 -0.74 -5.99 -22.34
N VAL A 145 -0.29 -6.66 -21.29
CA VAL A 145 0.69 -6.15 -20.33
C VAL A 145 2.12 -6.20 -20.90
N GLY A 146 3.04 -5.51 -20.22
CA GLY A 146 4.47 -5.51 -20.55
C GLY A 146 5.16 -6.82 -20.18
N LYS A 147 6.34 -7.06 -20.75
CA LYS A 147 7.15 -8.25 -20.44
C LYS A 147 7.62 -8.20 -18.98
N HIS A 148 7.41 -9.27 -18.23
CA HIS A 148 7.95 -9.41 -16.88
C HIS A 148 9.44 -9.74 -16.93
N LEU A 149 10.24 -9.01 -16.15
CA LEU A 149 11.68 -9.21 -16.01
C LEU A 149 12.00 -9.64 -14.57
N SER A 150 12.91 -10.59 -14.43
CA SER A 150 13.57 -10.91 -13.15
C SER A 150 14.44 -9.74 -12.66
N ALA A 151 14.90 -9.78 -11.40
CA ALA A 151 15.78 -8.73 -10.86
C ALA A 151 17.09 -8.60 -11.67
N GLU A 152 17.64 -9.73 -12.08
CA GLU A 152 18.86 -9.80 -12.89
C GLU A 152 18.67 -9.20 -14.29
N GLU A 153 17.60 -9.58 -14.99
CA GLU A 153 17.26 -8.99 -16.30
C GLU A 153 16.94 -7.50 -16.19
N PHE A 154 16.26 -7.09 -15.11
CA PHE A 154 15.93 -5.69 -14.87
C PHE A 154 17.20 -4.86 -14.67
N ASN A 155 18.12 -5.32 -13.81
CA ASN A 155 19.42 -4.66 -13.61
C ASN A 155 20.23 -4.56 -14.91
N LEU A 156 20.31 -5.65 -15.68
CA LEU A 156 21.00 -5.66 -16.97
C LEU A 156 20.41 -4.62 -17.92
N HIS A 157 19.08 -4.54 -18.04
CA HIS A 157 18.46 -3.56 -18.92
C HIS A 157 18.57 -2.12 -18.40
N MET A 158 18.74 -1.89 -17.10
CA MET A 158 19.00 -0.55 -16.55
C MET A 158 20.36 0.03 -16.99
N GLU A 159 21.30 -0.82 -17.41
CA GLU A 159 22.63 -0.40 -17.89
C GLU A 159 22.61 0.07 -19.36
N ASP A 160 21.53 -0.21 -20.10
CA ASP A 160 21.35 0.24 -21.48
C ASP A 160 20.97 1.72 -21.52
N GLU A 161 21.76 2.54 -22.22
CA GLU A 161 21.54 3.98 -22.38
C GLU A 161 20.20 4.33 -23.06
N ASN A 162 19.63 3.38 -23.83
CA ASN A 162 18.34 3.53 -24.49
C ASN A 162 17.15 3.06 -23.63
N SER A 163 17.42 2.59 -22.40
CA SER A 163 16.39 2.22 -21.43
C SER A 163 15.94 3.42 -20.60
N ILE A 164 14.64 3.44 -20.31
CA ILE A 164 14.02 4.43 -19.44
C ILE A 164 13.39 3.69 -18.27
N VAL A 165 13.93 3.95 -17.08
CA VAL A 165 13.38 3.42 -15.84
C VAL A 165 12.30 4.36 -15.33
N VAL A 166 11.13 3.85 -14.98
CA VAL A 166 10.02 4.66 -14.46
C VAL A 166 9.43 4.06 -13.20
N ASP A 167 9.36 4.88 -12.16
CA ASP A 167 8.60 4.57 -10.96
C ASP A 167 7.11 4.79 -11.23
N VAL A 168 6.28 3.76 -11.01
CA VAL A 168 4.81 3.84 -11.17
C VAL A 168 4.14 3.95 -9.80
N ARG A 169 4.85 4.51 -8.83
CA ARG A 169 4.37 4.75 -7.47
C ARG A 169 4.04 6.22 -7.26
N ASN A 170 3.27 6.52 -6.22
CA ASN A 170 2.97 7.91 -5.87
C ASN A 170 4.25 8.60 -5.34
N HIS A 171 4.32 9.93 -5.41
CA HIS A 171 5.53 10.68 -5.06
C HIS A 171 6.07 10.36 -3.65
N TYR A 172 5.19 10.23 -2.65
CA TYR A 172 5.57 9.92 -1.26
C TYR A 172 6.21 8.53 -1.12
N GLU A 173 6.00 7.63 -2.07
CA GLU A 173 6.67 6.33 -2.08
C GLU A 173 8.08 6.45 -2.67
N SER A 174 8.23 7.24 -3.73
CA SER A 174 9.51 7.47 -4.41
C SER A 174 10.47 8.36 -3.62
N GLU A 175 9.97 9.23 -2.73
CA GLU A 175 10.80 10.17 -1.99
C GLU A 175 11.70 9.48 -0.94
N ILE A 176 11.32 8.30 -0.44
CA ILE A 176 12.13 7.53 0.53
C ILE A 176 12.95 6.41 -0.10
N GLY A 177 12.70 6.04 -1.35
CA GLY A 177 13.48 5.04 -2.06
C GLY A 177 13.04 4.89 -3.49
N HIS A 178 13.97 4.66 -4.40
CA HIS A 178 13.73 4.45 -5.84
C HIS A 178 14.93 3.78 -6.51
N PHE A 179 14.72 3.23 -7.70
CA PHE A 179 15.80 2.74 -8.55
C PHE A 179 16.65 3.89 -9.08
N GLU A 180 17.95 3.63 -9.26
CA GLU A 180 18.87 4.58 -9.89
C GLU A 180 18.35 5.08 -11.24
N ASN A 181 18.52 6.38 -11.49
CA ASN A 181 18.13 7.07 -12.72
C ASN A 181 16.63 6.95 -13.11
N ALA A 182 15.77 6.48 -12.20
CA ALA A 182 14.34 6.38 -12.46
C ALA A 182 13.70 7.76 -12.63
N ILE A 183 12.82 7.88 -13.62
CA ILE A 183 11.85 8.96 -13.71
C ILE A 183 10.87 8.78 -12.56
N LEU A 184 10.66 9.84 -11.77
CA LEU A 184 9.79 9.85 -10.59
C LEU A 184 8.62 10.84 -10.79
N PRO A 185 7.50 10.40 -11.38
CA PRO A 185 6.40 11.30 -11.64
C PRO A 185 5.79 11.85 -10.34
N GLN A 186 5.44 13.15 -10.36
CA GLN A 186 5.01 13.87 -9.16
C GLN A 186 3.49 13.79 -8.96
N SER A 187 2.96 12.58 -8.75
CA SER A 187 1.52 12.35 -8.54
C SER A 187 1.17 11.99 -7.10
N ASP A 188 -0.07 12.30 -6.69
CA ASP A 188 -0.63 11.88 -5.40
C ASP A 188 -1.45 10.59 -5.54
N THR A 189 -1.85 10.24 -6.76
CA THR A 189 -2.74 9.12 -7.05
C THR A 189 -2.33 8.39 -8.32
N PHE A 190 -2.56 7.08 -8.35
CA PHE A 190 -2.27 6.28 -9.54
C PHE A 190 -3.04 6.73 -10.81
N ARG A 191 -4.22 7.33 -10.66
CA ARG A 191 -4.96 7.93 -11.78
C ARG A 191 -4.21 9.10 -12.41
N GLU A 192 -3.66 9.96 -11.57
CA GLU A 192 -2.88 11.12 -12.00
C GLU A 192 -1.54 10.66 -12.58
N GLU A 193 -0.89 9.70 -11.92
CA GLU A 193 0.34 9.04 -12.35
C GLU A 193 0.29 8.61 -13.82
N LEU A 194 -0.76 7.89 -14.22
CA LEU A 194 -0.92 7.39 -15.60
C LEU A 194 -0.96 8.51 -16.66
N ARG A 195 -1.43 9.71 -16.29
CA ARG A 195 -1.46 10.88 -17.18
C ARG A 195 -0.09 11.53 -17.27
N ILE A 196 0.53 11.80 -16.12
CA ILE A 196 1.87 12.39 -16.04
C ILE A 196 2.89 11.49 -16.73
N LEU A 197 2.74 10.17 -16.60
CA LEU A 197 3.59 9.17 -17.25
C LEU A 197 3.61 9.33 -18.78
N LEU A 198 2.44 9.52 -19.41
CA LEU A 198 2.37 9.76 -20.85
C LEU A 198 3.03 11.09 -21.27
N GLU A 199 2.89 12.13 -20.45
CA GLU A 199 3.53 13.42 -20.71
C GLU A 199 5.06 13.33 -20.62
N LEU A 200 5.58 12.64 -19.61
CA LEU A 200 7.03 12.44 -19.40
C LEU A 200 7.67 11.54 -20.45
N LEU A 201 6.92 10.58 -20.97
CA LEU A 201 7.40 9.61 -21.96
C LEU A 201 7.13 10.01 -23.41
N ASN A 202 6.41 11.10 -23.66
CA ASN A 202 6.13 11.61 -25.00
C ASN A 202 7.40 11.69 -25.87
N GLY A 203 7.34 11.14 -27.09
CA GLY A 203 8.46 11.06 -28.03
C GLY A 203 9.44 9.92 -27.76
N LYS A 204 9.14 9.05 -26.77
CA LYS A 204 9.99 7.90 -26.38
C LYS A 204 9.34 6.56 -26.70
N GLU A 205 8.44 6.51 -27.67
CA GLU A 205 7.62 5.32 -28.01
C GLU A 205 8.45 4.12 -28.50
N ASN A 206 9.65 4.37 -29.01
CA ASN A 206 10.60 3.35 -29.47
C ASN A 206 11.70 3.01 -28.45
N HIS A 207 11.73 3.64 -27.28
CA HIS A 207 12.70 3.32 -26.22
C HIS A 207 12.23 2.09 -25.44
N LYS A 208 13.18 1.40 -24.79
CA LYS A 208 12.86 0.35 -23.83
C LYS A 208 12.39 0.99 -22.53
N ILE A 209 11.18 0.68 -22.09
CA ILE A 209 10.62 1.20 -20.84
C ILE A 209 10.66 0.10 -19.79
N LEU A 210 11.26 0.41 -18.64
CA LEU A 210 11.39 -0.46 -17.49
C LEU A 210 10.57 0.12 -16.33
N MET A 211 9.46 -0.53 -15.97
CA MET A 211 8.58 -0.04 -14.91
C MET A 211 8.66 -0.89 -13.66
N TYR A 212 8.44 -0.26 -12.52
CA TYR A 212 8.31 -0.95 -11.25
C TYR A 212 7.29 -0.27 -10.34
N CYS A 213 6.81 -1.03 -9.37
CA CYS A 213 6.11 -0.53 -8.19
C CYS A 213 6.37 -1.49 -7.02
N THR A 214 5.77 -1.26 -5.86
CA THR A 214 5.99 -2.08 -4.64
C THR A 214 5.82 -3.58 -4.89
N GLY A 215 4.69 -3.98 -5.50
CA GLY A 215 4.31 -5.40 -5.62
C GLY A 215 3.87 -5.84 -7.02
N GLY A 216 4.02 -4.99 -8.04
CA GLY A 216 3.73 -5.27 -9.46
C GLY A 216 2.33 -4.84 -9.97
N ILE A 217 1.32 -4.77 -9.10
CA ILE A 217 -0.09 -4.60 -9.54
C ILE A 217 -0.36 -3.34 -10.38
N ARG A 218 0.31 -2.22 -10.09
CA ARG A 218 0.17 -0.97 -10.87
C ARG A 218 0.82 -1.08 -12.24
N CYS A 219 1.94 -1.80 -12.34
CA CYS A 219 2.66 -1.98 -13.59
C CYS A 219 1.83 -2.77 -14.61
N GLU A 220 0.96 -3.69 -14.18
CA GLU A 220 0.06 -4.40 -15.09
C GLU A 220 -0.85 -3.40 -15.85
N LYS A 221 -1.53 -2.50 -15.12
CA LYS A 221 -2.39 -1.48 -15.73
C LYS A 221 -1.57 -0.43 -16.51
N ALA A 222 -0.45 0.04 -15.95
CA ALA A 222 0.37 1.05 -16.60
C ALA A 222 1.02 0.54 -17.89
N SER A 223 1.45 -0.71 -17.92
CA SER A 223 2.05 -1.31 -19.11
C SER A 223 1.05 -1.51 -20.24
N ALA A 224 -0.14 -2.03 -19.93
CA ALA A 224 -1.23 -2.11 -20.90
C ALA A 224 -1.63 -0.72 -21.42
N TRP A 225 -1.65 0.29 -20.53
CA TRP A 225 -1.96 1.66 -20.90
C TRP A 225 -0.90 2.28 -21.83
N LEU A 226 0.39 2.09 -21.56
CA LEU A 226 1.47 2.53 -22.45
C LEU A 226 1.41 1.82 -23.80
N LYS A 227 1.24 0.49 -23.82
CA LYS A 227 1.14 -0.26 -25.07
C LYS A 227 -0.04 0.20 -25.93
N HIS A 228 -1.17 0.54 -25.31
CA HIS A 228 -2.31 1.15 -26.00
C HIS A 228 -1.96 2.51 -26.65
N HIS A 229 -1.04 3.28 -26.07
CA HIS A 229 -0.55 4.56 -26.61
C HIS A 229 0.64 4.43 -27.57
N GLY A 230 0.96 3.21 -28.03
CA GLY A 230 1.96 2.99 -29.08
C GLY A 230 3.39 2.76 -28.61
N TYR A 231 3.63 2.65 -27.30
CA TYR A 231 4.93 2.27 -26.76
C TYR A 231 5.21 0.78 -27.03
N LYS A 232 6.32 0.48 -27.69
CA LYS A 232 6.57 -0.84 -28.27
C LYS A 232 7.26 -1.82 -27.33
N ASP A 233 8.25 -1.36 -26.58
CA ASP A 233 9.11 -2.19 -25.73
C ASP A 233 8.88 -1.87 -24.25
N VAL A 234 7.72 -2.29 -23.73
CA VAL A 234 7.31 -2.03 -22.35
C VAL A 234 7.57 -3.27 -21.49
N ASN A 235 8.36 -3.09 -20.43
CA ASN A 235 8.81 -4.14 -19.53
C ASN A 235 8.51 -3.74 -18.08
N GLN A 236 8.36 -4.73 -17.20
CA GLN A 236 8.01 -4.52 -15.79
C GLN A 236 8.73 -5.50 -14.87
N LEU A 237 9.11 -5.01 -13.69
CA LEU A 237 9.78 -5.81 -12.67
C LEU A 237 8.82 -6.87 -12.09
N HIS A 238 9.14 -8.16 -12.29
CA HIS A 238 8.31 -9.26 -11.85
C HIS A 238 8.19 -9.27 -10.32
N GLY A 239 6.95 -9.16 -9.83
CA GLY A 239 6.66 -9.10 -8.40
C GLY A 239 7.01 -7.77 -7.70
N GLY A 240 7.54 -6.79 -8.42
CA GLY A 240 7.88 -5.46 -7.91
C GLY A 240 9.10 -5.43 -6.99
N ILE A 241 9.25 -4.32 -6.26
CA ILE A 241 10.40 -4.06 -5.37
C ILE A 241 10.57 -5.17 -4.32
N ILE A 242 9.47 -5.72 -3.79
CA ILE A 242 9.53 -6.79 -2.79
C ILE A 242 10.22 -8.04 -3.35
N SER A 243 9.76 -8.54 -4.50
CA SER A 243 10.38 -9.72 -5.13
C SER A 243 11.81 -9.46 -5.60
N TYR A 244 12.09 -8.24 -6.06
CA TYR A 244 13.44 -7.81 -6.40
C TYR A 244 14.40 -7.89 -5.21
N ALA A 245 14.01 -7.39 -4.05
CA ALA A 245 14.84 -7.44 -2.85
C ALA A 245 15.16 -8.87 -2.42
N HIS A 246 14.18 -9.76 -2.47
CA HIS A 246 14.37 -11.19 -2.22
C HIS A 246 15.34 -11.83 -3.22
N GLU A 247 15.15 -11.57 -4.52
CA GLU A 247 15.99 -12.15 -5.57
C GLU A 247 17.44 -11.64 -5.47
N VAL A 248 17.62 -10.34 -5.24
CA VAL A 248 18.93 -9.71 -5.01
C VAL A 248 19.65 -10.36 -3.83
N SER A 249 18.96 -10.53 -2.70
CA SER A 249 19.54 -11.17 -1.51
C SER A 249 19.87 -12.64 -1.75
N GLN A 250 18.97 -13.41 -2.36
CA GLN A 250 19.14 -14.85 -2.60
C GLN A 250 20.24 -15.16 -3.60
N LYS A 251 20.38 -14.34 -4.64
CA LYS A 251 21.37 -14.52 -5.71
C LYS A 251 22.68 -13.75 -5.47
N GLY A 252 22.74 -12.88 -4.47
CA GLY A 252 23.90 -12.02 -4.22
C GLY A 252 24.14 -10.98 -5.32
N LEU A 253 23.07 -10.45 -5.92
CA LEU A 253 23.16 -9.40 -6.94
C LEU A 253 23.48 -8.05 -6.29
N GLU A 254 23.97 -7.10 -7.08
CA GLU A 254 24.06 -5.71 -6.65
C GLU A 254 22.67 -5.07 -6.67
N SER A 255 22.26 -4.42 -5.57
CA SER A 255 21.00 -3.67 -5.56
C SER A 255 21.16 -2.33 -6.27
N LYS A 256 20.39 -2.10 -7.34
CA LYS A 256 20.19 -0.78 -7.97
C LYS A 256 19.04 0.03 -7.35
N PHE A 257 18.38 -0.48 -6.31
CA PHE A 257 17.36 0.26 -5.56
C PHE A 257 17.98 0.93 -4.34
N LYS A 258 17.75 2.24 -4.17
CA LYS A 258 18.27 3.06 -3.06
C LYS A 258 17.18 3.33 -2.03
N GLY A 259 17.55 3.29 -0.75
CA GLY A 259 16.67 3.65 0.36
C GLY A 259 15.56 2.64 0.66
N LYS A 260 14.38 3.14 1.02
CA LYS A 260 13.28 2.32 1.59
C LYS A 260 12.11 2.17 0.64
N ASN A 261 11.48 1.01 0.67
CA ASN A 261 10.23 0.76 -0.02
C ASN A 261 9.05 1.12 0.87
N PHE A 262 8.15 1.99 0.40
CA PHE A 262 6.91 2.28 1.10
C PHE A 262 5.93 1.09 1.04
N VAL A 263 5.35 0.71 2.18
CA VAL A 263 4.38 -0.38 2.28
C VAL A 263 3.05 0.08 2.89
N PHE A 264 1.95 -0.47 2.40
CA PHE A 264 0.58 0.01 2.69
C PHE A 264 -0.03 -0.59 3.96
N ASP A 265 0.77 -0.66 5.03
CA ASP A 265 0.42 -1.27 6.30
C ASP A 265 1.03 -0.50 7.49
N GLY A 266 0.91 -1.03 8.70
CA GLY A 266 1.37 -0.40 9.94
C GLY A 266 2.85 -0.02 9.97
N ARG A 267 3.69 -0.70 9.18
CA ARG A 267 5.14 -0.43 9.10
C ARG A 267 5.46 0.83 8.32
N LEU A 268 4.60 1.21 7.36
CA LEU A 268 4.75 2.30 6.39
C LEU A 268 5.94 2.19 5.44
N GLN A 269 6.99 1.48 5.81
CA GLN A 269 8.21 1.33 5.04
C GLN A 269 8.96 0.06 5.44
N GLU A 270 9.78 -0.45 4.55
CA GLU A 270 10.76 -1.52 4.79
C GLU A 270 12.09 -1.18 4.10
N ALA A 271 13.21 -1.55 4.73
CA ALA A 271 14.53 -1.28 4.18
C ALA A 271 14.88 -2.21 3.01
N ILE A 272 15.31 -1.62 1.89
CA ILE A 272 15.84 -2.34 0.72
C ILE A 272 17.31 -2.01 0.55
N GLY A 273 17.64 -0.71 0.53
CA GLY A 273 18.99 -0.17 0.63
C GLY A 273 19.24 0.53 1.97
N ASN A 274 20.48 0.97 2.18
CA ASN A 274 20.90 1.63 3.42
C ASN A 274 20.93 3.17 3.31
N GLU A 275 20.69 3.71 2.12
CA GLU A 275 20.80 5.13 1.81
C GLU A 275 19.59 5.92 2.32
N VAL A 276 19.86 6.98 3.08
CA VAL A 276 18.82 7.97 3.42
C VAL A 276 18.81 9.05 2.33
N ILE A 277 17.86 8.95 1.42
CA ILE A 277 17.74 9.84 0.24
C ILE A 277 16.69 10.96 0.40
N SER A 278 16.03 11.01 1.56
CA SER A 278 15.01 12.01 1.92
C SER A 278 15.42 12.89 3.10
N SER A 279 14.59 13.89 3.36
CA SER A 279 14.74 14.85 4.45
C SER A 279 13.43 14.98 5.22
N CYS A 280 13.55 15.23 6.53
CA CYS A 280 12.44 15.63 7.39
C CYS A 280 11.70 16.84 6.81
N HIS A 281 10.37 16.73 6.68
CA HIS A 281 9.54 17.79 6.10
C HIS A 281 9.40 19.02 7.00
N GLN A 282 9.83 18.93 8.26
CA GLN A 282 9.80 20.02 9.24
C GLN A 282 11.14 20.76 9.29
N CYS A 283 12.24 20.07 9.59
CA CYS A 283 13.54 20.69 9.82
C CYS A 283 14.56 20.53 8.68
N GLY A 284 14.27 19.71 7.66
CA GLY A 284 15.19 19.45 6.54
C GLY A 284 16.32 18.45 6.83
N ALA A 285 16.49 18.00 8.08
CA ALA A 285 17.51 17.00 8.42
C ALA A 285 17.30 15.68 7.67
N LYS A 286 18.37 15.01 7.25
CA LYS A 286 18.30 13.71 6.56
C LYS A 286 17.50 12.71 7.40
N CYS A 287 16.45 12.16 6.81
CA CYS A 287 15.57 11.18 7.44
C CYS A 287 14.64 10.60 6.37
N ASP A 288 14.28 9.33 6.52
CA ASP A 288 13.43 8.55 5.63
C ASP A 288 12.29 7.87 6.38
N ARG A 289 11.88 8.43 7.53
CA ARG A 289 10.84 7.89 8.40
C ARG A 289 9.50 8.53 8.10
N HIS A 290 8.68 7.82 7.34
CA HIS A 290 7.28 8.11 7.16
C HIS A 290 6.50 7.92 8.46
N VAL A 291 5.63 8.88 8.74
CA VAL A 291 4.67 8.83 9.83
C VAL A 291 3.34 9.44 9.41
N ASN A 292 2.26 9.00 10.05
CA ASN A 292 1.00 9.72 10.02
C ASN A 292 1.00 10.72 11.16
N CYS A 293 0.45 11.92 10.92
CA CYS A 293 0.23 12.89 11.99
C CYS A 293 -0.65 12.30 13.10
N GLU A 294 -0.19 12.43 14.35
CA GLU A 294 -0.90 11.92 15.53
C GLU A 294 -2.25 12.60 15.78
N ASN A 295 -2.48 13.81 15.23
CA ASN A 295 -3.80 14.43 15.24
C ASN A 295 -4.80 13.56 14.43
N PRO A 296 -5.80 12.93 15.09
CA PRO A 296 -6.70 11.98 14.43
C PRO A 296 -7.65 12.58 13.38
N GLY A 297 -7.64 13.91 13.20
CA GLY A 297 -8.38 14.60 12.14
C GLY A 297 -7.52 15.08 10.97
N CYS A 298 -6.20 14.94 11.03
CA CYS A 298 -5.30 15.44 9.99
C CYS A 298 -5.02 14.40 8.90
N HIS A 299 -4.68 13.17 9.32
CA HIS A 299 -4.36 12.05 8.43
C HIS A 299 -3.26 12.35 7.39
N VAL A 300 -2.40 13.32 7.65
CA VAL A 300 -1.29 13.62 6.75
C VAL A 300 -0.17 12.60 6.93
N LEU A 301 0.29 12.04 5.81
CA LEU A 301 1.51 11.23 5.72
C LEU A 301 2.69 12.15 5.37
N PHE A 302 3.78 12.09 6.15
CA PHE A 302 4.96 12.93 5.96
C PHE A 302 6.22 12.30 6.58
N ILE A 303 7.41 12.82 6.25
CA ILE A 303 8.68 12.39 6.83
C ILE A 303 9.02 13.22 8.07
N GLN A 304 9.32 12.52 9.18
CA GLN A 304 9.65 13.15 10.45
C GLN A 304 10.85 12.50 11.14
N CYS A 305 11.89 13.29 11.39
CA CYS A 305 13.05 12.86 12.17
C CYS A 305 12.73 12.73 13.68
N PRO A 306 13.50 11.95 14.45
CA PRO A 306 13.24 11.75 15.89
C PRO A 306 13.14 13.06 16.69
N SER A 307 14.03 14.03 16.45
CA SER A 307 13.99 15.33 17.14
C SER A 307 12.69 16.12 16.88
N CYS A 308 12.19 16.11 15.63
CA CYS A 308 10.91 16.74 15.33
C CYS A 308 9.72 15.93 15.88
N SER A 309 9.83 14.60 15.90
CA SER A 309 8.81 13.73 16.51
C SER A 309 8.63 14.03 17.99
N GLU A 310 9.72 14.28 18.72
CA GLU A 310 9.67 14.70 20.12
C GLU A 310 9.09 16.12 20.26
N LYS A 311 9.62 17.08 19.48
CA LYS A 311 9.19 18.49 19.52
C LYS A 311 7.69 18.69 19.22
N PHE A 312 7.14 17.94 18.28
CA PHE A 312 5.76 18.08 17.81
C PHE A 312 4.84 16.93 18.25
N GLU A 313 5.31 16.02 19.12
CA GLU A 313 4.54 14.85 19.57
C GLU A 313 3.94 14.05 18.40
N GLY A 314 4.76 13.78 17.38
CA GLY A 314 4.33 13.07 16.17
C GLY A 314 3.39 13.84 15.24
N CYS A 315 3.10 15.12 15.53
CA CYS A 315 2.24 15.94 14.68
C CYS A 315 3.02 16.62 13.55
N CYS A 316 2.35 16.83 12.42
CA CYS A 316 2.92 17.53 11.27
C CYS A 316 3.14 19.02 11.51
N THR A 317 2.35 19.65 12.38
CA THR A 317 2.41 21.09 12.66
C THR A 317 2.04 21.39 14.12
N LEU A 318 2.35 22.60 14.59
CA LEU A 318 1.97 23.06 15.92
C LEU A 318 0.44 23.16 16.08
N GLU A 319 -0.29 23.51 15.03
CA GLU A 319 -1.77 23.49 15.07
C GLU A 319 -2.30 22.09 15.29
N CYS A 320 -1.70 21.08 14.67
CA CYS A 320 -2.09 19.69 14.90
C CYS A 320 -1.76 19.22 16.32
N GLN A 321 -0.61 19.63 16.86
CA GLN A 321 -0.24 19.37 18.25
C GLN A 321 -1.24 20.03 19.22
N ASN A 322 -1.59 21.29 19.00
CA ASN A 322 -2.60 21.98 19.81
C ASN A 322 -3.96 21.27 19.77
N VAL A 323 -4.39 20.78 18.60
CA VAL A 323 -5.63 20.00 18.47
C VAL A 323 -5.53 18.66 19.19
N LEU A 324 -4.37 18.00 19.15
CA LEU A 324 -4.12 16.73 19.85
C LEU A 324 -4.32 16.87 21.37
N HIS A 325 -3.96 18.02 21.95
CA HIS A 325 -4.10 18.31 23.38
C HIS A 325 -5.51 18.75 23.82
N LEU A 326 -6.44 19.00 22.88
CA LEU A 326 -7.82 19.32 23.24
C LEU A 326 -8.55 18.09 23.81
N PRO A 327 -9.57 18.28 24.69
CA PRO A 327 -10.47 17.20 25.09
C PRO A 327 -11.06 16.45 23.89
N LYS A 328 -11.29 15.13 24.04
CA LYS A 328 -11.75 14.25 22.95
C LYS A 328 -13.06 14.73 22.32
N GLU A 329 -13.94 15.34 23.11
CA GLU A 329 -15.21 15.94 22.66
C GLU A 329 -14.95 17.08 21.68
N LYS A 330 -14.07 18.03 22.04
CA LYS A 330 -13.68 19.14 21.17
C LYS A 330 -12.97 18.67 19.91
N GLN A 331 -12.10 17.67 20.02
CA GLN A 331 -11.49 17.05 18.83
C GLN A 331 -12.54 16.45 17.88
N LYS A 332 -13.60 15.83 18.41
CA LYS A 332 -14.71 15.30 17.61
C LYS A 332 -15.51 16.44 16.97
N GLU A 333 -15.77 17.53 17.69
CA GLU A 333 -16.45 18.71 17.15
C GLU A 333 -15.68 19.35 15.99
N ILE A 334 -14.36 19.53 16.14
CA ILE A 334 -13.50 20.09 15.07
C ILE A 334 -13.52 19.23 13.79
N ARG A 335 -13.70 17.91 13.95
CA ARG A 335 -13.79 16.95 12.84
C ARG A 335 -15.20 16.82 12.26
N LYS A 336 -16.24 17.22 13.01
CA LYS A 336 -17.63 17.05 12.59
C LYS A 336 -17.87 17.84 11.30
N GLY A 337 -18.39 17.16 10.28
CA GLY A 337 -18.68 17.77 8.97
C GLY A 337 -17.47 17.97 8.06
N LYS A 338 -16.24 17.63 8.50
CA LYS A 338 -15.06 17.63 7.61
C LYS A 338 -14.92 16.27 6.95
N LEU A 339 -14.64 16.26 5.65
CA LEU A 339 -14.31 15.04 4.92
C LEU A 339 -12.93 14.54 5.37
N ASN A 340 -12.83 13.24 5.62
CA ASN A 340 -11.55 12.54 5.79
C ASN A 340 -10.90 12.40 4.41
N GLU A 341 -10.36 13.49 3.88
CA GLU A 341 -9.48 13.42 2.73
C GLU A 341 -8.14 12.88 3.20
N ASN A 342 -7.63 11.81 2.58
CA ASN A 342 -6.24 11.40 2.79
C ASN A 342 -5.34 12.55 2.35
N ARG A 343 -4.51 13.04 3.27
CA ARG A 343 -3.60 14.15 3.00
C ARG A 343 -2.19 13.59 2.82
N PHE A 344 -1.53 13.94 1.73
CA PHE A 344 -0.12 13.63 1.48
C PHE A 344 0.65 14.95 1.42
N PHE A 345 1.91 14.94 1.84
CA PHE A 345 2.80 16.09 1.67
C PHE A 345 3.26 16.16 0.21
N SER A 346 2.80 17.12 -0.58
CA SER A 346 3.23 17.29 -1.98
C SER A 346 4.10 18.55 -2.15
N LYS A 347 5.19 18.43 -2.91
CA LYS A 347 5.96 19.58 -3.42
C LYS A 347 5.25 20.29 -4.58
N SER A 348 4.35 19.62 -5.30
CA SER A 348 3.90 20.01 -6.64
C SER A 348 2.60 20.82 -6.68
N LYS A 349 1.69 20.74 -5.70
CA LYS A 349 0.56 21.69 -5.50
C LYS A 349 -0.38 21.26 -4.34
N ILE A 350 -0.91 22.26 -3.63
CA ILE A 350 -2.08 22.22 -2.72
C ILE A 350 -1.95 21.29 -1.51
N ARG A 351 -1.08 21.63 -0.55
CA ARG A 351 -1.21 21.37 0.90
C ARG A 351 -0.06 22.10 1.59
N PRO A 352 -0.23 22.58 2.84
CA PRO A 352 0.73 23.49 3.43
C PRO A 352 2.11 22.85 3.41
N LYS A 353 3.10 23.54 2.82
CA LYS A 353 4.49 23.16 2.96
C LYS A 353 4.77 23.19 4.46
N ILE A 354 4.87 22.01 5.05
CA ILE A 354 5.18 21.83 6.47
C ILE A 354 6.43 22.66 6.85
N SER A 355 7.39 22.77 5.92
CA SER A 355 8.54 23.66 6.05
C SER A 355 8.17 25.15 6.11
N GLU A 356 7.23 25.66 5.32
CA GLU A 356 6.77 27.06 5.39
C GLU A 356 6.05 27.36 6.72
N LEU A 357 5.27 26.40 7.24
CA LEU A 357 4.69 26.48 8.58
C LEU A 357 5.76 26.45 9.68
N TYR A 358 6.83 25.67 9.48
CA TYR A 358 7.96 25.59 10.41
C TYR A 358 8.77 26.90 10.45
N HIS A 359 9.07 27.49 9.29
CA HIS A 359 9.87 28.72 9.18
C HIS A 359 9.10 29.97 9.62
N GLY A 360 7.78 30.02 9.41
CA GLY A 360 6.92 31.11 9.88
C GLY A 360 6.89 31.27 11.41
N ILE A 361 7.22 30.21 12.17
CA ILE A 361 7.26 30.21 13.64
C ILE A 361 8.63 30.66 14.16
N LEU A 362 9.73 30.26 13.51
CA LEU A 362 11.09 30.69 13.90
C LEU A 362 11.26 32.22 13.77
N PHE A 363 10.67 32.84 12.75
CA PHE A 363 10.71 34.30 12.57
C PHE A 363 9.72 35.08 13.46
N LYS A 364 8.73 34.42 14.07
CA LYS A 364 7.81 35.05 15.05
C LYS A 364 8.31 34.95 16.50
N SER A 365 9.32 34.11 16.75
CA SER A 365 9.92 33.93 18.08
C SER A 365 11.17 34.79 18.30
N SER A 366 11.46 35.69 17.34
CA SER A 366 12.63 36.59 17.34
C SER A 366 12.24 38.07 17.17
N LYS A 367 11.03 38.44 17.60
CA LYS A 367 10.59 39.84 17.72
C LYS A 367 9.99 40.12 19.08
#